data_AF-A0A432YT48-F1
#
_entry.id   AF-A0A432YT48-F1
#
_cell.length_a   1.000
_cell.length_b   1.000
_cell.length_c   1.000
_cell.angle_alpha   90.00
_cell.angle_beta   90.00
_cell.angle_gamma   90.00
#
_symmetry.space_group_name_H-M   'P 1'
#
loop_
_entity.id
_entity.type
_entity.pdbx_description
1 polymer ?
#
loop_
_entity_poly.entity_id
_entity_poly.type
_entity_poly.pdbx_seq_one_letter_code
_entity_poly.pdbx_strand_id
1 'polypeptide(L)'
;MNRTFFIKTILAVSMLFSASVMAEQKQTLGKWDVHYSAFNSTVLAPSIATQYGLTRSASKGVLNIAVLDKKTQKAQSPGVSGQVVNPLGQIQELEFQQVTEGDASYYLAQFNYTNAETLRFTIQIGDQQTLKFNQEFWLND
;
A
#
# COMPACT_ATOMS: atom_id res chain seq x y z
N MET A 1 -56.80 3.78 -34.44
CA MET A 1 -57.53 3.49 -33.19
C MET A 1 -56.61 2.66 -32.30
N ASN A 2 -56.16 3.32 -31.23
CA ASN A 2 -55.35 2.95 -30.05
C ASN A 2 -55.05 1.47 -29.76
N ARG A 3 -53.80 1.21 -29.35
CA ARG A 3 -53.50 0.73 -27.99
C ARG A 3 -52.00 0.86 -27.67
N THR A 4 -51.66 1.99 -27.07
CA THR A 4 -50.53 2.12 -26.16
C THR A 4 -50.68 1.13 -24.99
N PHE A 5 -49.54 0.81 -24.36
CA PHE A 5 -49.43 0.27 -22.99
C PHE A 5 -49.32 -1.26 -22.82
N PHE A 6 -48.12 -1.81 -23.04
CA PHE A 6 -47.58 -2.92 -22.23
C PHE A 6 -46.07 -2.64 -22.03
N ILE A 7 -45.75 -1.77 -21.08
CA ILE A 7 -45.09 -2.14 -19.82
C ILE A 7 -43.61 -2.49 -20.03
N LYS A 8 -42.81 -1.42 -19.90
CA LYS A 8 -41.47 -1.33 -19.32
C LYS A 8 -41.06 -2.59 -18.54
N THR A 9 -40.10 -3.40 -19.04
CA THR A 9 -39.17 -4.21 -18.23
C THR A 9 -38.10 -4.78 -19.15
N ILE A 10 -36.97 -4.07 -19.33
CA ILE A 10 -35.67 -4.73 -19.43
C ILE A 10 -34.78 -4.01 -18.44
N LEU A 11 -34.60 -4.71 -17.33
CA LEU A 11 -33.89 -4.32 -16.13
C LEU A 11 -32.40 -4.18 -16.46
N ALA A 12 -31.83 -3.06 -16.04
CA ALA A 12 -30.42 -2.77 -16.08
C ALA A 12 -29.61 -3.88 -15.40
N VAL A 13 -28.72 -4.53 -16.14
CA VAL A 13 -27.65 -5.37 -15.59
C VAL A 13 -26.33 -4.91 -16.22
N SER A 14 -25.91 -3.70 -15.85
CA SER A 14 -24.50 -3.32 -15.89
C SER A 14 -23.97 -3.54 -14.48
N MET A 15 -23.62 -4.79 -14.17
CA MET A 15 -22.92 -5.13 -12.94
C MET A 15 -21.65 -4.31 -12.86
N LEU A 16 -21.58 -3.52 -11.78
CA LEU A 16 -20.42 -2.81 -11.32
C LEU A 16 -19.30 -3.84 -11.11
N PHE A 17 -18.32 -3.87 -12.00
CA PHE A 17 -17.01 -4.40 -11.66
C PHE A 17 -16.39 -3.43 -10.65
N SER A 18 -16.67 -3.66 -9.36
CA SER A 18 -15.92 -3.05 -8.28
C SER A 18 -14.52 -3.66 -8.32
N ALA A 19 -13.63 -3.08 -9.11
CA ALA A 19 -12.20 -3.35 -8.97
C ALA A 19 -11.85 -3.06 -7.50
N SER A 20 -11.26 -4.03 -6.83
CA SER A 20 -10.71 -3.86 -5.48
C SER A 20 -9.62 -2.80 -5.55
N VAL A 21 -9.99 -1.55 -5.25
CA VAL A 21 -9.03 -0.46 -5.09
C VAL A 21 -8.19 -0.80 -3.87
N MET A 22 -6.91 -1.10 -4.10
CA MET A 22 -5.93 -1.03 -3.03
C MET A 22 -5.87 0.43 -2.60
N ALA A 23 -6.32 0.72 -1.39
CA ALA A 23 -6.37 2.09 -0.89
C ALA A 23 -4.96 2.57 -0.58
N GLU A 24 -4.32 3.22 -1.55
CA GLU A 24 -3.13 4.02 -1.32
C GLU A 24 -3.47 5.14 -0.33
N GLN A 25 -2.65 5.29 0.72
CA GLN A 25 -2.84 6.27 1.78
C GLN A 25 -1.80 7.38 1.65
N LYS A 26 -2.15 8.58 2.11
CA LYS A 26 -1.27 9.75 2.11
C LYS A 26 -1.35 10.47 3.44
N GLN A 27 -0.19 10.90 3.95
CA GLN A 27 -0.11 11.83 5.07
C GLN A 27 0.88 12.96 4.76
N THR A 28 0.47 14.21 5.02
CA THR A 28 1.36 15.36 4.90
C THR A 28 2.18 15.50 6.19
N LEU A 29 3.50 15.46 6.09
CA LEU A 29 4.44 15.57 7.20
C LEU A 29 5.47 16.68 6.92
N GLY A 30 5.33 17.81 7.61
CA GLY A 30 6.16 18.99 7.37
C GLY A 30 6.07 19.49 5.93
N LYS A 31 7.20 19.42 5.19
CA LYS A 31 7.29 19.82 3.78
C LYS A 31 6.97 18.70 2.79
N TRP A 32 6.65 17.50 3.28
CA TRP A 32 6.45 16.33 2.44
C TRP A 32 5.01 15.85 2.43
N ASP A 33 4.61 15.32 1.28
CA ASP A 33 3.48 14.41 1.16
C ASP A 33 4.03 12.98 1.10
N VAL A 34 3.70 12.18 2.10
CA VAL A 34 4.17 10.79 2.22
C VAL A 34 3.03 9.86 1.83
N HIS A 35 3.20 9.22 0.68
CA HIS A 35 2.31 8.19 0.16
C HIS A 35 2.78 6.83 0.66
N TYR A 36 1.85 6.00 1.10
CA TYR A 36 2.18 4.70 1.66
C TYR A 36 1.10 3.67 1.36
N SER A 37 1.54 2.42 1.19
CA SER A 37 0.66 1.27 1.07
C SER A 37 1.35 0.04 1.67
N ALA A 38 0.59 -0.73 2.44
CA ALA A 38 1.06 -1.97 3.03
C ALA A 38 0.12 -3.10 2.59
N PHE A 39 0.64 -4.12 1.91
CA PHE A 39 -0.17 -5.14 1.25
C PHE A 39 0.51 -6.51 1.21
N ASN A 40 -0.28 -7.57 0.95
CA ASN A 40 0.25 -8.93 0.79
C ASN A 40 1.17 -9.03 -0.43
N SER A 41 2.37 -9.58 -0.25
CA SER A 41 3.37 -9.75 -1.31
C SER A 41 2.88 -10.58 -2.51
N THR A 42 1.85 -11.43 -2.35
CA THR A 42 1.27 -12.21 -3.46
C THR A 42 0.65 -11.34 -4.54
N VAL A 43 0.24 -10.11 -4.20
CA VAL A 43 -0.31 -9.11 -5.13
C VAL A 43 0.73 -8.62 -6.14
N LEU A 44 2.02 -8.65 -5.78
CA LEU A 44 3.08 -8.29 -6.72
C LEU A 44 3.07 -9.24 -7.92
N ALA A 45 3.25 -8.67 -9.11
CA ALA A 45 3.57 -9.46 -10.29
C ALA A 45 4.89 -10.23 -10.06
N PRO A 46 5.03 -11.46 -10.56
CA PRO A 46 6.26 -12.25 -10.41
C PRO A 46 7.52 -11.50 -10.85
N SER A 47 7.45 -10.78 -11.96
CA SER A 47 8.57 -9.99 -12.49
C SER A 47 9.04 -8.90 -11.53
N ILE A 48 8.10 -8.17 -10.90
CA ILE A 48 8.40 -7.10 -9.94
C ILE A 48 9.02 -7.68 -8.67
N ALA A 49 8.47 -8.80 -8.17
CA ALA A 49 9.03 -9.48 -7.02
C ALA A 49 10.47 -9.96 -7.28
N THR A 50 10.73 -10.56 -8.45
CA THR A 50 12.08 -10.96 -8.85
C THR A 50 13.02 -9.76 -9.02
N GLN A 51 12.56 -8.69 -9.67
CA GLN A 51 13.34 -7.49 -9.95
C GLN A 51 13.88 -6.84 -8.67
N TYR A 52 13.08 -6.83 -7.59
CA TYR A 52 13.48 -6.24 -6.30
C TYR A 52 13.80 -7.27 -5.22
N GLY A 53 13.98 -8.54 -5.57
CA GLY A 53 14.34 -9.60 -4.62
C GLY A 53 13.31 -9.85 -3.51
N LEU A 54 12.03 -9.55 -3.75
CA LEU A 54 10.95 -9.75 -2.78
C LEU A 54 10.39 -11.16 -2.88
N THR A 55 10.24 -11.84 -1.75
CA THR A 55 9.60 -13.16 -1.72
C THR A 55 8.09 -13.02 -1.72
N ARG A 56 7.41 -13.63 -2.70
CA ARG A 56 5.94 -13.73 -2.72
C ARG A 56 5.48 -14.87 -1.82
N SER A 57 4.69 -14.56 -0.80
CA SER A 57 4.11 -15.55 0.13
C SER A 57 2.87 -14.99 0.81
N ALA A 58 1.90 -15.85 1.12
CA ALA A 58 0.65 -15.47 1.80
C ALA A 58 0.89 -14.87 3.20
N SER A 59 2.04 -15.13 3.83
CA SER A 59 2.42 -14.64 5.16
C SER A 59 3.48 -13.52 5.12
N LYS A 60 3.70 -12.91 3.95
CA LYS A 60 4.67 -11.83 3.76
C LYS A 60 3.97 -10.60 3.22
N GLY A 61 4.19 -9.47 3.86
CA GLY A 61 3.70 -8.16 3.43
C GLY A 61 4.82 -7.32 2.84
N VAL A 62 4.43 -6.34 2.03
CA VAL A 62 5.31 -5.33 1.45
C VAL A 62 4.77 -3.97 1.86
N LEU A 63 5.65 -3.14 2.40
CA LEU A 63 5.41 -1.72 2.66
C LEU A 63 6.09 -0.92 1.55
N ASN A 64 5.32 -0.12 0.83
CA ASN A 64 5.79 0.86 -0.12
C ASN A 64 5.63 2.26 0.47
N ILE A 65 6.68 3.08 0.44
CA ILE A 65 6.70 4.48 0.84
C ILE A 65 7.23 5.34 -0.31
N ALA A 66 6.44 6.32 -0.75
CA ALA A 66 6.89 7.36 -1.67
C ALA A 66 6.81 8.72 -0.98
N VAL A 67 7.85 9.53 -1.13
CA VAL A 67 7.93 10.86 -0.50
C VAL A 67 7.98 11.91 -1.59
N LEU A 68 7.01 12.82 -1.59
CA LEU A 68 6.95 13.93 -2.53
C LEU A 68 7.12 15.25 -1.79
N ASP A 69 7.71 16.24 -2.44
CA ASP A 69 7.64 17.61 -1.95
C ASP A 69 6.18 18.10 -2.05
N LYS A 70 5.62 18.59 -0.94
CA LYS A 70 4.21 18.97 -0.86
C LYS A 70 3.79 20.01 -1.90
N LYS A 71 4.68 20.93 -2.27
CA LYS A 71 4.34 22.05 -3.18
C LYS A 71 4.54 21.69 -4.63
N THR A 72 5.68 21.09 -4.94
CA THR A 72 6.09 20.80 -6.32
C THR A 72 5.67 19.41 -6.78
N GLN A 73 5.26 18.53 -5.84
CA GLN A 73 4.92 17.13 -6.07
C GLN A 73 6.06 16.31 -6.71
N LYS A 74 7.30 16.82 -6.65
CA LYS A 74 8.49 16.11 -7.13
C LYS A 74 8.91 15.05 -6.14
N ALA A 75 9.36 13.90 -6.63
CA ALA A 75 9.92 12.84 -5.80
C ALA A 75 11.10 13.32 -4.96
N GLN A 76 11.18 12.86 -3.72
CA GLN A 76 12.22 13.17 -2.74
C GLN A 76 12.75 11.88 -2.13
N SER A 77 14.04 11.88 -1.78
CA SER A 77 14.69 10.71 -1.16
C SER A 77 15.36 11.08 0.16
N PRO A 78 14.59 11.41 1.22
CA PRO A 78 15.17 11.86 2.49
C PRO A 78 15.79 10.74 3.35
N GLY A 79 15.80 9.49 2.88
CA GLY A 79 16.04 8.31 3.72
C GLY A 79 14.78 7.91 4.48
N VAL A 80 14.58 6.60 4.62
CA VAL A 80 13.44 6.01 5.33
C VAL A 80 13.94 4.85 6.19
N SER A 81 13.51 4.81 7.44
CA SER A 81 13.76 3.71 8.36
C SER A 81 12.51 3.46 9.21
N GLY A 82 12.44 2.34 9.91
CA GLY A 82 11.32 2.11 10.81
C GLY A 82 11.13 0.66 11.18
N GLN A 83 10.04 0.42 11.89
CA GLN A 83 9.70 -0.87 12.43
C GLN A 83 8.20 -1.12 12.32
N VAL A 84 7.84 -2.38 12.42
CA VAL A 84 6.46 -2.84 12.58
C VAL A 84 6.33 -3.69 13.83
N VAL A 85 5.23 -3.49 14.56
CA VAL A 85 4.96 -4.18 15.82
C VAL A 85 3.63 -4.92 15.72
N ASN A 86 3.64 -6.21 16.04
CA ASN A 86 2.43 -7.01 16.06
C ASN A 86 1.64 -6.86 17.37
N PRO A 87 0.42 -7.42 17.49
CA PRO A 87 -0.38 -7.31 18.72
C PRO A 87 0.31 -7.90 19.96
N LEU A 88 1.17 -8.91 19.79
CA LEU A 88 1.96 -9.53 20.85
C LEU A 88 3.15 -8.68 21.32
N GLY A 89 3.38 -7.52 20.70
CA GLY A 89 4.49 -6.62 21.03
C GLY A 89 5.82 -7.03 20.42
N GLN A 90 5.86 -8.01 19.52
CA GLN A 90 7.07 -8.39 18.81
C GLN A 90 7.39 -7.33 17.76
N ILE A 91 8.65 -6.88 17.77
CA ILE A 91 9.17 -5.84 16.88
C ILE A 91 9.90 -6.49 15.71
N GLN A 92 9.61 -6.03 14.49
CA GLN A 92 10.38 -6.32 13.29
C GLN A 92 10.94 -5.00 12.76
N GLU A 93 12.27 -4.89 12.68
CA GLU A 93 12.92 -3.78 11.95
C GLU A 93 12.67 -3.94 10.45
N LEU A 94 12.42 -2.84 9.76
CA LEU A 94 12.12 -2.83 8.34
C LEU A 94 13.37 -2.46 7.53
N GLU A 95 13.83 -3.41 6.73
CA GLU A 95 14.92 -3.20 5.80
C GLU A 95 14.39 -2.56 4.51
N PHE A 96 14.54 -1.24 4.40
CA PHE A 96 14.10 -0.49 3.22
C PHE A 96 15.16 -0.52 2.12
N GLN A 97 14.76 -0.91 0.92
CA GLN A 97 15.51 -0.67 -0.31
C GLN A 97 14.89 0.51 -1.07
N GLN A 98 15.73 1.46 -1.49
CA GLN A 98 15.30 2.55 -2.37
C GLN A 98 15.29 2.06 -3.81
N VAL A 99 14.18 2.29 -4.51
CA VAL A 99 13.99 2.00 -5.93
C VAL A 99 13.77 3.31 -6.67
N THR A 100 14.36 3.44 -7.86
CA THR A 100 14.23 4.62 -8.72
C THR A 100 13.92 4.19 -10.14
N GLU A 101 12.83 4.72 -10.69
CA GLU A 101 12.33 4.41 -12.03
C GLU A 101 11.92 5.70 -12.74
N GLY A 102 12.74 6.14 -13.69
CA GLY A 102 12.58 7.46 -14.30
C GLY A 102 12.62 8.56 -13.24
N ASP A 103 11.53 9.33 -13.13
CA ASP A 103 11.38 10.42 -12.15
C ASP A 103 10.74 9.98 -10.83
N ALA A 104 10.34 8.71 -10.70
CA ALA A 104 9.78 8.16 -9.47
C ALA A 104 10.87 7.58 -8.57
N SER A 105 10.79 7.83 -7.26
CA SER A 105 11.60 7.16 -6.26
C SER A 105 10.74 6.73 -5.08
N TYR A 106 10.90 5.48 -4.65
CA TYR A 106 10.14 4.89 -3.55
C TYR A 106 11.01 3.95 -2.73
N TYR A 107 10.52 3.57 -1.55
CA TYR A 107 11.17 2.66 -0.62
C TYR A 107 10.28 1.44 -0.42
N LEU A 108 10.85 0.26 -0.58
CA LEU A 108 10.17 -1.01 -0.33
C LEU A 108 10.80 -1.70 0.88
N ALA A 109 9.97 -2.21 1.78
CA ALA A 109 10.41 -3.12 2.84
C ALA A 109 9.48 -4.34 2.91
N GLN A 110 10.05 -5.50 3.21
CA GLN A 110 9.28 -6.73 3.42
C GLN A 110 9.20 -7.04 4.92
N PHE A 111 8.04 -7.54 5.36
CA PHE A 111 7.81 -7.96 6.74
C PHE A 111 7.00 -9.26 6.77
N ASN A 112 7.06 -9.97 7.89
CA ASN A 112 6.25 -11.17 8.11
C ASN A 112 5.00 -10.81 8.90
N TYR A 113 3.93 -11.55 8.63
CA TYR A 113 2.69 -11.44 9.39
C TYR A 113 2.00 -12.81 9.48
N THR A 114 1.06 -12.92 10.40
CA THR A 114 0.20 -14.06 10.67
C THR A 114 -1.25 -13.72 10.36
N ASN A 115 -2.13 -14.71 10.34
CA ASN A 115 -3.50 -14.47 9.91
C ASN A 115 -4.27 -13.54 10.85
N ALA A 116 -5.06 -12.63 10.27
CA ALA A 116 -6.00 -11.77 10.95
C ALA A 116 -5.35 -10.92 12.07
N GLU A 117 -4.23 -10.28 11.76
CA GLU A 117 -3.55 -9.41 12.73
C GLU A 117 -3.44 -7.96 12.27
N THR A 118 -3.61 -7.04 13.22
CA THR A 118 -3.36 -5.62 13.01
C THR A 118 -1.93 -5.28 13.40
N LEU A 119 -1.13 -4.94 12.40
CA LEU A 119 0.24 -4.49 12.56
C LEU A 119 0.29 -2.97 12.74
N ARG A 120 1.19 -2.51 13.63
CA ARG A 120 1.42 -1.10 13.95
C ARG A 120 2.76 -0.66 13.41
N PHE A 121 2.74 0.23 12.42
CA PHE A 121 3.94 0.73 11.75
C PHE A 121 4.39 2.05 12.37
N THR A 122 5.71 2.22 12.52
CA THR A 122 6.33 3.49 12.87
C THR A 122 7.52 3.71 11.95
N ILE A 123 7.38 4.66 11.03
CA ILE A 123 8.32 4.93 9.95
C ILE A 123 8.90 6.33 10.14
N GLN A 124 10.21 6.46 10.19
CA GLN A 124 10.92 7.72 10.15
C GLN A 124 11.19 8.11 8.69
N ILE A 125 10.88 9.35 8.37
CA ILE A 125 11.10 9.97 7.06
C ILE A 125 12.13 11.09 7.28
N GLY A 126 13.35 10.88 6.78
CA GLY A 126 14.52 11.64 7.21
C GLY A 126 14.67 11.66 8.74
N ASP A 127 15.25 12.74 9.27
CA ASP A 127 15.55 12.83 10.71
C ASP A 127 14.45 13.52 11.54
N GLN A 128 13.33 13.92 10.92
CA GLN A 128 12.40 14.89 11.52
C GLN A 128 10.94 14.48 11.55
N GLN A 129 10.53 13.57 10.67
CA GLN A 129 9.12 13.26 10.47
C GLN A 129 8.84 11.80 10.76
N THR A 130 7.75 11.52 11.46
CA THR A 130 7.33 10.15 11.75
C THR A 130 5.95 9.90 11.17
N LEU A 131 5.84 8.86 10.35
CA LEU A 131 4.57 8.29 9.90
C LEU A 131 4.20 7.12 10.82
N LYS A 132 2.96 7.13 11.34
CA LYS A 132 2.41 6.02 12.12
C LYS A 132 1.05 5.63 11.57
N PHE A 133 0.86 4.35 11.34
CA PHE A 133 -0.41 3.80 10.88
C PHE A 133 -0.56 2.35 11.31
N ASN A 134 -1.79 1.87 11.28
CA ASN A 134 -2.11 0.48 11.54
C ASN A 134 -2.69 -0.14 10.27
N GLN A 135 -2.36 -1.39 10.01
CA GLN A 135 -2.93 -2.14 8.89
C GLN A 135 -3.24 -3.56 9.33
N GLU A 136 -4.46 -4.00 9.03
CA GLU A 136 -4.87 -5.39 9.23
C GLU A 136 -4.47 -6.24 8.04
N PHE A 137 -3.93 -7.42 8.33
CA PHE A 137 -3.51 -8.41 7.34
C PHE A 137 -4.23 -9.73 7.53
N TRP A 138 -4.58 -10.32 6.40
CA TRP A 138 -5.19 -11.64 6.30
C TRP A 138 -4.28 -12.50 5.42
N LEU A 139 -4.18 -13.79 5.75
CA LEU A 139 -3.57 -14.73 4.81
C LEU A 139 -4.51 -14.81 3.61
N ASN A 140 -3.98 -14.58 2.42
CA ASN A 140 -4.72 -14.82 1.19
C ASN A 140 -4.38 -16.24 0.75
N ASP A 141 -5.39 -17.13 0.77
CA ASP A 141 -5.32 -18.48 0.23
C ASP A 141 -5.31 -18.47 -1.32
#